data_AF-A0A7W7GAZ7-F1
#
_entry.id   AF-A0A7W7GAZ7-F1
#
_cell.length_a   1.000
_cell.length_b   1.000
_cell.length_c   1.000
_cell.angle_alpha   90.00
_cell.angle_beta   90.00
_cell.angle_gamma   90.00
#
_symmetry.space_group_name_H-M   'P 1'
#
loop_
_entity.id
_entity.type
_entity.pdbx_description
1 polymer ?
#
loop_
_entity_poly.entity_id
_entity_poly.type
_entity_poly.pdbx_seq_one_letter_code
_entity_poly.pdbx_strand_id
1 'polypeptide(L)'
;MGGGVLVDVAAPAPARAGASDAFRWCSRCQNMWFIAGGNNGHCPVSHLWDHNHYTNGSWTFWLPDDQSTDTFGQLRLKWCQTCKAVYFGQGRGVCPNNGNGHTPSVRAYRIETNVGGTISGFPKQSGWRRCERCLLLCWGPGWMDGHCPMGGGAHVMACFIHPTLGWIFEDYMPRHT
;
A
#
# COMPACT_ATOMS: atom_id res chain seq x y z
N MET A 1 25.48 -17.46 -43.84
CA MET A 1 25.52 -16.23 -43.03
C MET A 1 24.20 -16.13 -42.29
N GLY A 2 24.16 -16.58 -41.03
CA GLY A 2 22.96 -16.57 -40.21
C GLY A 2 22.79 -15.22 -39.51
N GLY A 3 21.76 -14.47 -39.87
CA GLY A 3 21.38 -13.24 -39.19
C GLY A 3 20.55 -13.57 -37.95
N GLY A 4 21.16 -13.51 -36.78
CA GLY A 4 20.47 -13.60 -35.50
C GLY A 4 19.75 -12.29 -35.20
N VAL A 5 18.42 -12.35 -35.07
CA VAL A 5 17.60 -11.25 -34.54
C VAL A 5 17.96 -11.07 -33.07
N LEU A 6 18.56 -9.94 -32.73
CA LEU A 6 18.72 -9.51 -31.35
C LEU A 6 17.34 -9.11 -30.83
N VAL A 7 16.79 -9.92 -29.94
CA VAL A 7 15.63 -9.54 -29.12
C VAL A 7 16.15 -8.54 -28.09
N ASP A 8 15.80 -7.27 -28.28
CA ASP A 8 16.05 -6.23 -27.27
C ASP A 8 15.25 -6.59 -26.02
N VAL A 9 15.94 -7.13 -25.02
CA VAL A 9 15.39 -7.25 -23.66
C VAL A 9 15.28 -5.83 -23.13
N ALA A 10 14.06 -5.29 -23.18
CA ALA A 10 13.75 -3.96 -22.66
C ALA A 10 14.27 -3.85 -21.22
N ALA A 11 15.24 -2.96 -21.02
CA ALA A 11 15.76 -2.65 -19.69
C ALA A 11 14.61 -2.14 -18.79
N PRO A 12 14.61 -2.47 -17.48
CA PRO A 12 13.63 -1.91 -16.56
C PRO A 12 13.70 -0.38 -16.62
N ALA A 13 12.54 0.26 -16.77
CA ALA A 13 12.43 1.70 -16.89
C ALA A 13 13.19 2.40 -15.74
N PRO A 14 13.93 3.49 -16.00
CA PRO A 14 14.65 4.20 -14.96
C PRO A 14 13.66 4.70 -13.90
N ALA A 15 14.10 4.71 -12.64
CA ALA A 15 13.38 5.33 -11.54
C ALA A 15 13.05 6.79 -11.90
N ARG A 16 11.84 7.02 -12.42
CA ARG A 16 11.32 8.36 -12.71
C ARG A 16 11.34 9.16 -11.40
N ALA A 17 11.83 10.39 -11.44
CA ALA A 17 11.80 11.30 -10.31
C ALA A 17 10.41 11.26 -9.66
N GLY A 18 10.37 10.83 -8.40
CA GLY A 18 9.15 10.70 -7.62
C GLY A 18 8.66 9.28 -7.37
N ALA A 19 9.16 8.24 -8.04
CA ALA A 19 8.89 6.86 -7.61
C ALA A 19 9.95 6.35 -6.65
N SER A 20 9.53 5.68 -5.58
CA SER A 20 10.45 4.96 -4.71
C SER A 20 10.20 3.46 -4.78
N ASP A 21 11.28 2.70 -4.93
CA ASP A 21 11.35 1.24 -4.77
C ASP A 21 11.49 0.84 -3.29
N ALA A 22 11.22 1.76 -2.37
CA ALA A 22 11.40 1.60 -0.94
C ALA A 22 10.16 1.05 -0.22
N PHE A 23 9.20 0.49 -0.96
CA PHE A 23 7.99 -0.09 -0.38
C PHE A 23 8.00 -1.62 -0.48
N ARG A 24 7.70 -2.28 0.64
CA ARG A 24 7.63 -3.73 0.77
C ARG A 24 6.30 -4.13 1.39
N TRP A 25 5.88 -5.35 1.12
CA TRP A 25 4.78 -6.01 1.80
C TRP A 25 5.32 -6.82 2.97
N CYS A 26 4.65 -6.77 4.11
CA CYS A 26 4.95 -7.63 5.25
C CYS A 26 3.97 -8.81 5.27
N SER A 27 4.46 -10.02 5.08
CA SER A 27 3.65 -11.26 5.07
C SER A 27 3.02 -11.61 6.42
N ARG A 28 3.50 -11.01 7.51
CA ARG A 28 2.93 -11.22 8.85
C ARG A 28 1.71 -10.36 9.10
N CYS A 29 1.80 -9.05 8.85
CA CYS A 29 0.70 -8.12 9.13
C CYS A 29 -0.13 -7.72 7.91
N GLN A 30 0.30 -8.19 6.73
CA GLN A 30 -0.32 -7.97 5.43
C GLN A 30 -0.33 -6.51 4.97
N ASN A 31 0.49 -5.65 5.58
CA ASN A 31 0.53 -4.22 5.29
C ASN A 31 1.70 -3.88 4.37
N MET A 32 1.51 -2.84 3.55
CA MET A 32 2.62 -2.17 2.88
C MET A 32 3.40 -1.32 3.89
N TRP A 33 4.73 -1.30 3.78
CA TRP A 33 5.59 -0.52 4.65
C TRP A 33 6.82 0.03 3.91
N PHE A 34 7.37 1.12 4.45
CA PHE A 34 8.49 1.86 3.86
C PHE A 34 9.83 1.46 4.50
N ILE A 35 10.73 0.88 3.71
CA ILE A 35 12.02 0.35 4.18
C ILE A 35 13.13 1.40 4.28
N ALA A 36 13.04 2.48 3.50
CA ALA A 36 14.10 3.51 3.45
C ALA A 36 13.97 4.57 4.57
N GLY A 37 13.14 4.32 5.58
CA GLY A 37 12.85 5.25 6.68
C GLY A 37 13.87 5.24 7.83
N GLY A 38 15.05 4.64 7.63
CA GLY A 38 16.14 4.53 8.60
C GLY A 38 16.03 3.36 9.60
N ASN A 39 14.82 2.94 9.95
CA ASN A 39 14.55 1.68 10.64
C ASN A 39 13.40 0.94 9.96
N ASN A 40 13.28 -0.36 10.21
CA ASN A 40 12.31 -1.20 9.52
C ASN A 40 10.87 -1.08 10.08
N GLY A 41 10.59 -0.07 10.91
CA GLY A 41 9.30 0.12 11.58
C GLY A 41 8.93 -1.03 12.51
N HIS A 42 7.71 -1.00 13.05
CA HIS A 42 7.21 -2.08 13.90
C HIS A 42 6.02 -2.76 13.27
N CYS A 43 6.10 -4.08 13.19
CA CYS A 43 5.01 -4.94 12.78
C CYS A 43 4.06 -5.13 13.97
N PRO A 44 2.73 -5.01 13.80
CA PRO A 44 1.81 -5.13 14.91
C PRO A 44 1.50 -6.59 15.31
N VAL A 45 2.05 -7.60 14.61
CA VAL A 45 1.81 -9.02 14.89
C VAL A 45 2.50 -9.41 16.20
N SER A 46 1.78 -10.10 17.09
CA SER A 46 2.22 -10.52 18.44
C SER A 46 2.88 -9.41 19.25
N HIS A 47 2.08 -8.74 20.09
CA HIS A 47 2.39 -7.66 21.06
C HIS A 47 3.31 -6.51 20.60
N LEU A 48 3.07 -5.34 21.19
CA LEU A 48 3.79 -4.12 20.85
C LEU A 48 5.32 -4.35 21.00
N TRP A 49 6.06 -4.10 19.92
CA TRP A 49 7.52 -3.85 19.86
C TRP A 49 8.49 -5.03 19.67
N ASP A 50 8.03 -6.28 19.48
CA ASP A 50 8.95 -7.44 19.42
C ASP A 50 9.76 -7.56 18.12
N HIS A 51 9.27 -7.04 16.99
CA HIS A 51 9.97 -7.16 15.71
C HIS A 51 9.68 -6.07 14.68
N ASN A 52 10.54 -6.06 13.65
CA ASN A 52 10.46 -5.23 12.46
C ASN A 52 9.58 -5.88 11.38
N HIS A 53 9.05 -5.08 10.44
CA HIS A 53 8.33 -5.66 9.30
C HIS A 53 9.21 -6.65 8.50
N TYR A 54 8.60 -7.75 8.08
CA TYR A 54 9.24 -8.79 7.28
C TYR A 54 9.25 -8.41 5.80
N THR A 55 10.28 -8.87 5.08
CA THR A 55 10.37 -8.76 3.61
C THR A 55 10.33 -10.12 2.91
N ASN A 56 10.28 -11.23 3.66
CA ASN A 56 10.25 -12.56 3.05
C ASN A 56 8.97 -12.76 2.23
N GLY A 57 9.12 -13.13 0.96
CA GLY A 57 8.02 -13.23 0.00
C GLY A 57 7.52 -11.88 -0.54
N SER A 58 8.13 -10.75 -0.15
CA SER A 58 7.79 -9.44 -0.69
C SER A 58 8.39 -9.20 -2.06
N TRP A 59 7.58 -8.65 -2.95
CA TRP A 59 8.05 -7.98 -4.16
C TRP A 59 8.52 -6.55 -3.86
N THR A 60 9.12 -5.91 -4.86
CA THR A 60 9.32 -4.46 -4.88
C THR A 60 8.03 -3.80 -5.39
N PHE A 61 7.49 -2.88 -4.61
CA PHE A 61 6.32 -2.11 -4.99
C PHE A 61 6.71 -0.67 -5.32
N TRP A 62 6.12 -0.14 -6.37
CA TRP A 62 6.41 1.19 -6.89
C TRP A 62 5.28 2.13 -6.50
N LEU A 63 5.57 3.07 -5.62
CA LEU A 63 4.64 4.13 -5.27
C LEU A 63 5.21 5.46 -5.80
N PRO A 64 4.68 5.95 -6.93
CA PRO A 64 5.04 7.27 -7.44
C PRO A 64 4.49 8.40 -6.56
N ASP A 65 5.22 9.51 -6.52
CA ASP A 65 4.87 10.76 -5.87
C ASP A 65 3.54 11.23 -6.42
N ASP A 66 2.61 11.52 -5.52
CA ASP A 66 1.33 12.11 -5.87
C ASP A 66 1.50 13.60 -6.21
N GLN A 67 1.43 13.91 -7.51
CA GLN A 67 1.59 15.25 -8.09
C GLN A 67 0.25 15.75 -8.68
N SER A 68 -0.86 15.03 -8.49
CA SER A 68 -2.13 15.29 -9.20
C SER A 68 -3.17 16.03 -8.35
N THR A 69 -4.00 16.85 -9.00
CA THR A 69 -5.33 17.20 -8.49
C THR A 69 -6.19 15.95 -8.63
N ASP A 70 -6.50 15.35 -7.49
CA ASP A 70 -7.22 14.08 -7.40
C ASP A 70 -8.61 14.14 -8.06
N THR A 71 -8.76 13.57 -9.26
CA THR A 71 -10.05 13.43 -9.95
C THR A 71 -10.76 12.11 -9.63
N PHE A 72 -10.09 11.14 -8.96
CA PHE A 72 -10.59 9.75 -8.85
C PHE A 72 -10.52 9.13 -7.45
N GLY A 73 -10.23 9.91 -6.41
CA GLY A 73 -9.99 9.39 -5.06
C GLY A 73 -8.61 8.75 -4.90
N GLN A 74 -7.58 9.27 -5.58
CA GLN A 74 -6.16 8.97 -5.33
C GLN A 74 -5.77 9.49 -3.96
N LEU A 75 -6.07 8.67 -2.97
CA LEU A 75 -5.93 9.08 -1.59
C LEU A 75 -4.45 9.20 -1.23
N ARG A 76 -3.89 10.42 -1.31
CA ARG A 76 -2.59 10.92 -0.78
C ARG A 76 -1.93 9.95 0.22
N LEU A 77 -1.35 8.86 -0.28
CA LEU A 77 -0.80 7.82 0.57
C LEU A 77 0.39 8.42 1.29
N LYS A 78 0.47 8.13 2.57
CA LYS A 78 1.59 8.51 3.42
C LYS A 78 2.17 7.23 3.97
N TRP A 79 3.48 7.20 4.17
CA TRP A 79 4.03 6.29 5.17
C TRP A 79 4.14 7.00 6.51
N CYS A 80 3.90 6.26 7.58
CA CYS A 80 3.98 6.76 8.95
C CYS A 80 5.45 6.83 9.40
N GLN A 81 5.93 7.98 9.86
CA GLN A 81 7.31 8.14 10.33
C GLN A 81 7.64 7.28 11.55
N THR A 82 6.63 6.91 12.34
CA THR A 82 6.80 6.13 13.56
C THR A 82 6.74 4.61 13.33
N CYS A 83 5.72 4.09 12.62
CA CYS A 83 5.56 2.64 12.41
C CYS A 83 5.94 2.16 11.00
N LYS A 84 6.28 3.09 10.09
CA LYS A 84 6.63 2.86 8.68
C LYS A 84 5.55 2.26 7.80
N ALA A 85 4.37 1.95 8.34
CA ALA A 85 3.25 1.46 7.56
C ALA A 85 2.73 2.53 6.58
N VAL A 86 2.33 2.10 5.39
CA VAL A 86 1.65 2.95 4.41
C VAL A 86 0.17 3.05 4.77
N TYR A 87 -0.36 4.26 4.76
CA TYR A 87 -1.71 4.58 5.17
C TYR A 87 -2.32 5.68 4.32
N PHE A 88 -3.64 5.77 4.36
CA PHE A 88 -4.43 6.76 3.64
C PHE A 88 -4.45 8.09 4.41
N GLY A 89 -3.87 9.15 3.82
CA GLY A 89 -3.57 10.41 4.49
C GLY A 89 -4.76 11.34 4.83
N GLN A 90 -5.99 10.97 4.48
CA GLN A 90 -7.22 11.75 4.74
C GLN A 90 -7.69 11.66 6.20
N GLY A 91 -7.07 10.81 7.01
CA GLY A 91 -7.35 10.67 8.43
C GLY A 91 -6.11 10.34 9.23
N ARG A 92 -6.23 10.43 10.56
CA ARG A 92 -5.13 10.09 11.48
C ARG A 92 -4.87 8.57 11.53
N GLY A 93 -5.89 7.74 11.36
CA GLY A 93 -5.80 6.29 11.46
C GLY A 93 -5.30 5.82 12.83
N VAL A 94 -4.93 4.55 12.93
CA VAL A 94 -4.38 3.96 14.16
C VAL A 94 -2.93 3.60 13.96
N CYS A 95 -2.05 4.25 14.72
CA CYS A 95 -0.65 3.88 14.81
C CYS A 95 -0.43 3.07 16.10
N PRO A 96 0.09 1.84 16.02
CA PRO A 96 0.43 1.07 17.22
C PRO A 96 1.49 1.76 18.08
N ASN A 97 2.27 2.67 17.49
CA ASN A 97 3.42 3.31 18.12
C ASN A 97 3.14 4.75 18.56
N ASN A 98 1.94 5.27 18.30
CA ASN A 98 1.58 6.64 18.61
C ASN A 98 0.08 6.75 18.86
N GLY A 99 -0.31 7.02 20.12
CA GLY A 99 -1.72 7.19 20.51
C GLY A 99 -2.44 8.33 19.80
N ASN A 100 -1.70 9.26 19.19
CA ASN A 100 -2.25 10.34 18.37
C ASN A 100 -2.56 9.92 16.91
N GLY A 101 -2.28 8.67 16.51
CA GLY A 101 -2.41 8.19 15.14
C GLY A 101 -1.10 8.26 14.35
N HIS A 102 -1.18 8.11 13.03
CA HIS A 102 -0.01 8.07 12.15
C HIS A 102 0.69 9.43 12.04
N THR A 103 2.02 9.44 12.15
CA THR A 103 2.87 10.60 11.90
C THR A 103 3.17 10.68 10.40
N PRO A 104 2.63 11.64 9.62
CA PRO A 104 2.74 11.62 8.16
C PRO A 104 4.16 11.87 7.67
N SER A 105 4.56 11.19 6.60
CA SER A 105 5.68 11.61 5.76
C SER A 105 5.41 12.93 5.03
N VAL A 106 6.48 13.65 4.67
CA VAL A 106 6.38 14.92 3.93
C VAL A 106 5.76 14.69 2.55
N ARG A 107 6.31 13.75 1.77
CA ARG A 107 5.80 13.40 0.44
C ARG A 107 4.49 12.63 0.54
N ALA A 108 3.65 12.77 -0.47
CA ALA A 108 2.47 11.93 -0.67
C ALA A 108 2.73 11.02 -1.86
N TYR A 109 2.13 9.84 -1.83
CA TYR A 109 2.33 8.81 -2.82
C TYR A 109 0.98 8.32 -3.36
N ARG A 110 1.02 7.56 -4.44
CA ARG A 110 -0.11 6.76 -4.92
C ARG A 110 0.35 5.36 -5.27
N ILE A 111 -0.60 4.45 -5.44
CA ILE A 111 -0.37 3.14 -6.04
C ILE A 111 -1.14 3.07 -7.36
N GLU A 112 -0.53 2.50 -8.40
CA GLU A 112 -1.21 2.29 -9.69
C GLU A 112 -2.19 1.11 -9.55
N THR A 113 -3.49 1.37 -9.50
CA THR A 113 -4.52 0.35 -9.33
C THR A 113 -4.86 -0.36 -10.64
N ASN A 114 -5.48 -1.55 -10.53
CA ASN A 114 -6.07 -2.22 -11.68
C ASN A 114 -7.34 -1.51 -12.20
N VAL A 115 -7.98 -0.71 -11.36
CA VAL A 115 -9.18 0.08 -11.68
C VAL A 115 -8.77 1.41 -12.31
N GLY A 116 -9.30 1.73 -13.50
CA GLY A 116 -9.05 2.99 -14.21
C GLY A 116 -7.98 2.95 -15.29
N GLY A 117 -7.84 4.06 -16.02
CA GLY A 117 -6.75 4.26 -16.98
C GLY A 117 -5.39 4.38 -16.28
N THR A 118 -4.32 4.22 -17.03
CA THR A 118 -2.95 4.39 -16.53
C THR A 118 -2.73 5.82 -16.02
N ILE A 119 -2.47 6.00 -14.72
CA ILE A 119 -2.24 7.31 -14.10
C ILE A 119 -0.77 7.72 -14.26
N SER A 120 0.15 6.73 -14.33
CA SER A 120 1.57 6.94 -14.61
C SER A 120 2.20 5.79 -15.38
N GLY A 121 3.45 5.94 -15.83
CA GLY A 121 4.17 4.89 -16.55
C GLY A 121 4.57 3.66 -15.72
N PHE A 122 4.09 3.50 -14.48
CA PHE A 122 4.40 2.35 -13.63
C PHE A 122 3.37 1.21 -13.81
N PRO A 123 3.79 -0.06 -13.60
CA PRO A 123 2.88 -1.19 -13.68
C PRO A 123 1.74 -1.09 -12.66
N LYS A 124 0.56 -1.53 -13.07
CA LYS A 124 -0.60 -1.69 -12.18
C LYS A 124 -0.31 -2.77 -11.13
N GLN A 125 -0.69 -2.50 -9.89
CA GLN A 125 -0.49 -3.34 -8.71
C GLN A 125 -1.87 -3.62 -8.09
N SER A 126 -2.48 -4.75 -8.47
CA SER A 126 -3.78 -5.19 -7.95
C SER A 126 -3.67 -5.77 -6.54
N GLY A 127 -4.81 -6.01 -5.88
CA GLY A 127 -4.88 -6.73 -4.59
C GLY A 127 -4.69 -5.85 -3.36
N TRP A 128 -4.31 -4.57 -3.51
CA TRP A 128 -4.25 -3.63 -2.40
C TRP A 128 -5.63 -3.08 -2.03
N ARG A 129 -5.86 -2.90 -0.73
CA ARG A 129 -7.13 -2.46 -0.13
C ARG A 129 -6.86 -1.46 1.00
N ARG A 130 -7.90 -0.73 1.40
CA ARG A 130 -7.91 0.04 2.65
C ARG A 130 -8.57 -0.76 3.76
N CYS A 131 -7.90 -0.80 4.91
CA CYS A 131 -8.57 -1.16 6.15
C CYS A 131 -9.35 0.04 6.69
N GLU A 132 -10.66 -0.10 6.90
CA GLU A 132 -11.53 1.00 7.36
C GLU A 132 -11.23 1.43 8.80
N ARG A 133 -10.67 0.53 9.60
CA ARG A 133 -10.39 0.77 11.02
C ARG A 133 -9.08 1.50 11.25
N CYS A 134 -7.99 1.02 10.64
CA CYS A 134 -6.64 1.56 10.89
C CYS A 134 -6.11 2.46 9.77
N LEU A 135 -6.84 2.55 8.64
CA LEU A 135 -6.48 3.29 7.42
C LEU A 135 -5.19 2.83 6.75
N LEU A 136 -4.72 1.61 7.04
CA LEU A 136 -3.54 1.05 6.38
C LEU A 136 -3.86 0.57 4.95
N LEU A 137 -2.85 0.64 4.09
CA LEU A 137 -2.81 -0.06 2.80
C LEU A 137 -2.42 -1.51 3.05
N CYS A 138 -3.38 -2.41 2.92
CA CYS A 138 -3.25 -3.82 3.25
C CYS A 138 -3.53 -4.71 2.04
N TRP A 139 -2.89 -5.88 2.02
CA TRP A 139 -3.05 -6.89 1.00
C TRP A 139 -4.38 -7.60 1.18
N GLY A 140 -5.31 -7.33 0.27
CA GLY A 140 -6.67 -7.86 0.27
C GLY A 140 -6.71 -9.40 0.27
N PRO A 141 -5.98 -10.11 -0.59
CA PRO A 141 -6.00 -11.58 -0.60
C PRO A 141 -5.55 -12.23 0.72
N GLY A 142 -4.78 -11.54 1.55
CA GLY A 142 -4.33 -12.02 2.86
C GLY A 142 -5.09 -11.42 4.05
N TRP A 143 -6.25 -10.78 3.84
CA TRP A 143 -6.87 -9.93 4.88
C TRP A 143 -7.16 -10.65 6.21
N MET A 144 -7.52 -11.94 6.16
CA MET A 144 -7.79 -12.77 7.35
C MET A 144 -6.53 -13.08 8.16
N ASP A 145 -5.38 -13.15 7.50
CA ASP A 145 -4.06 -13.33 8.11
C ASP A 145 -3.46 -11.98 8.55
N GLY A 146 -4.12 -10.88 8.19
CA GLY A 146 -3.70 -9.53 8.54
C GLY A 146 -3.84 -9.25 10.03
N HIS A 147 -3.08 -8.27 10.50
CA HIS A 147 -3.18 -7.82 11.89
C HIS A 147 -3.49 -6.33 11.93
N CYS A 148 -4.73 -6.02 12.33
CA CYS A 148 -5.22 -4.68 12.54
C CYS A 148 -4.81 -4.19 13.93
N PRO A 149 -4.07 -3.07 14.04
CA PRO A 149 -3.72 -2.51 15.34
C PRO A 149 -4.96 -2.04 16.12
N MET A 150 -6.11 -1.86 15.47
CA MET A 150 -7.38 -1.65 16.13
C MET A 150 -8.02 -3.01 16.47
N GLY A 151 -7.75 -3.49 17.68
CA GLY A 151 -8.41 -4.68 18.26
C GLY A 151 -7.71 -6.03 18.02
N GLY A 152 -6.52 -6.05 17.41
CA GLY A 152 -5.67 -7.24 17.33
C GLY A 152 -6.15 -8.37 16.43
N GLY A 153 -7.19 -8.13 15.62
CA GLY A 153 -7.77 -9.11 14.68
C GLY A 153 -7.45 -8.79 13.21
N ALA A 154 -8.12 -9.50 12.29
CA ALA A 154 -8.02 -9.25 10.86
C ALA A 154 -8.34 -7.80 10.46
N HIS A 155 -7.79 -7.35 9.34
CA HIS A 155 -8.17 -6.05 8.80
C HIS A 155 -9.61 -6.07 8.30
N VAL A 156 -10.32 -4.97 8.52
CA VAL A 156 -11.67 -4.80 7.96
C VAL A 156 -11.55 -4.06 6.65
N MET A 157 -11.65 -4.81 5.56
CA MET A 157 -11.62 -4.23 4.22
C MET A 157 -12.84 -3.37 4.03
N ALA A 158 -12.66 -2.22 3.42
CA ALA A 158 -13.79 -1.52 2.87
C ALA A 158 -14.49 -2.41 1.85
N CYS A 159 -15.78 -2.61 2.04
CA CYS A 159 -16.61 -3.41 1.17
C CYS A 159 -18.03 -2.84 1.17
N PHE A 160 -18.72 -3.00 0.06
CA PHE A 160 -20.16 -2.74 0.01
C PHE A 160 -20.87 -4.02 -0.43
N ILE A 161 -22.12 -4.16 0.02
CA ILE A 161 -22.97 -5.27 -0.40
C ILE A 161 -23.63 -4.86 -1.71
N HIS A 162 -23.25 -5.52 -2.81
CA HIS A 162 -23.91 -5.38 -4.09
C HIS A 162 -25.13 -6.31 -4.16
N PRO A 163 -26.30 -5.83 -4.62
CA PRO A 163 -27.54 -6.61 -4.60
C PRO A 163 -27.46 -7.97 -5.32
N THR A 164 -26.60 -8.08 -6.34
CA THR A 164 -26.48 -9.30 -7.16
C THR A 164 -25.13 -10.02 -7.05
N LEU A 165 -24.11 -9.36 -6.52
CA LEU A 165 -22.73 -9.89 -6.51
C LEU A 165 -22.24 -10.18 -5.09
N GLY A 166 -23.07 -9.92 -4.07
CA GLY A 166 -22.70 -10.11 -2.67
C GLY A 166 -21.67 -9.10 -2.22
N TRP A 167 -20.70 -9.54 -1.41
CA TRP A 167 -19.63 -8.69 -0.91
C TRP A 167 -18.68 -8.29 -2.04
N ILE A 168 -18.71 -7.01 -2.41
CA ILE A 168 -17.68 -6.43 -3.27
C ILE A 168 -16.69 -5.72 -2.37
N PHE A 169 -15.49 -6.28 -2.28
CA PHE A 169 -14.38 -5.60 -1.66
C PHE A 169 -14.02 -4.37 -2.49
N GLU A 170 -13.71 -3.26 -1.82
CA GLU A 170 -13.29 -2.03 -2.47
C GLU A 170 -11.95 -2.31 -3.15
N ASP A 171 -11.96 -2.66 -4.44
CA ASP A 171 -10.78 -2.76 -5.29
C ASP A 171 -10.12 -1.40 -5.58
N TYR A 172 -10.41 -0.43 -4.69
CA TYR A 172 -10.38 1.02 -4.85
C TYR A 172 -11.28 1.50 -5.99
N MET A 173 -12.53 1.84 -5.64
CA MET A 173 -13.40 2.68 -6.45
C MET A 173 -13.44 4.12 -5.91
N PRO A 174 -13.75 5.10 -6.78
CA PRO A 174 -13.92 6.49 -6.40
C PRO A 174 -15.12 6.60 -5.45
N ARG A 175 -15.14 7.62 -4.58
CA ARG A 175 -16.41 8.08 -4.02
C ARG A 175 -17.30 8.49 -5.19
N HIS A 176 -18.30 7.67 -5.52
CA HIS A 176 -19.45 8.19 -6.26
C HIS A 176 -20.13 9.18 -5.32
N THR A 177 -20.19 10.43 -5.78
CA THR A 177 -21.06 11.48 -5.23
C THR A 177 -22.50 11.03 -5.19
#